data_AF-A0A284R7D8-F1
#
_entry.id   AF-A0A284R7D8-F1
#
_cell.length_a   1.000
_cell.length_b   1.000
_cell.length_c   1.000
_cell.angle_alpha   90.00
_cell.angle_beta   90.00
_cell.angle_gamma   90.00
#
_symmetry.space_group_name_H-M   'P 1'
#
loop_
_entity.id
_entity.type
_entity.pdbx_description
1 polymer ?
#
loop_
_entity_poly.entity_id
_entity_poly.type
_entity_poly.pdbx_seq_one_letter_code
_entity_poly.pdbx_strand_id
1 'polypeptide(L)'
;MFDLPTIIVENKIDAEAIPPAFHTYYEGMMTCQGVPDVMMLEVVQLRRQCHIKIAKTCNKGWGVFLTGSETVARGTFIGLYAGQYIMKEEGIHHMASTGSSYLFDLDFYHLQDVNPSYMIDGERMGNFARYMNHSCEANCCVEACYIDEGNLAKPLVAIFANEDINPNEELTLSYFGGILPSANSPSTGVRCECKKPLCVGYIFP
;
A
#
# COMPACT_ATOMS: atom_id res chain seq x y z
N MET A 1 -23.17 -1.78 24.09
CA MET A 1 -22.43 -1.99 22.83
C MET A 1 -22.05 -0.61 22.36
N PHE A 2 -20.78 -0.21 22.48
CA PHE A 2 -20.34 1.12 22.07
C PHE A 2 -19.96 1.04 20.60
N ASP A 3 -20.61 1.84 19.74
CA ASP A 3 -20.21 1.95 18.34
C ASP A 3 -18.78 2.48 18.26
N LEU A 4 -17.89 1.71 17.63
CA LEU A 4 -16.51 2.13 17.40
C LEU A 4 -16.48 3.28 16.40
N PRO A 5 -15.60 4.27 16.58
CA PRO A 5 -15.51 5.41 15.67
C PRO A 5 -15.16 4.90 14.27
N THR A 6 -15.88 5.41 13.26
CA THR A 6 -15.75 5.04 11.85
C THR A 6 -15.66 6.31 11.00
N ILE A 7 -14.72 6.34 10.06
CA ILE A 7 -14.59 7.37 9.04
C ILE A 7 -14.96 6.74 7.70
N ILE A 8 -15.99 7.28 7.03
CA ILE A 8 -16.37 6.85 5.69
C ILE A 8 -15.53 7.65 4.69
N VAL A 9 -14.75 6.95 3.87
CA VAL A 9 -13.95 7.59 2.82
C VAL A 9 -14.74 7.46 1.52
N GLU A 10 -15.38 8.56 1.11
CA GLU A 10 -16.09 8.62 -0.17
C GLU A 10 -15.11 8.43 -1.34
N ASN A 11 -15.62 8.04 -2.51
CA ASN A 11 -14.87 7.96 -3.78
C ASN A 11 -14.51 9.36 -4.34
N LYS A 12 -14.33 10.35 -3.46
CA LYS A 12 -13.73 11.63 -3.81
C LYS A 12 -12.27 11.37 -4.11
N ILE A 13 -11.85 11.84 -5.27
CA ILE A 13 -10.55 11.56 -5.86
C ILE A 13 -9.43 12.07 -4.97
N ASP A 14 -8.39 11.25 -4.79
CA ASP A 14 -7.03 11.71 -4.46
C ASP A 14 -6.29 12.22 -5.73
N ALA A 15 -6.98 12.42 -6.87
CA ALA A 15 -6.40 12.76 -8.18
C ALA A 15 -6.94 14.09 -8.76
N GLU A 16 -6.89 15.17 -7.98
CA GLU A 16 -7.10 16.53 -8.53
C GLU A 16 -5.86 17.11 -9.25
N ALA A 17 -4.87 16.29 -9.65
CA ALA A 17 -3.67 16.79 -10.33
C ALA A 17 -3.00 15.82 -11.32
N ILE A 18 -3.71 14.87 -11.92
CA ILE A 18 -3.11 14.03 -12.98
C ILE A 18 -3.51 14.59 -14.35
N PRO A 19 -2.62 15.32 -15.05
CA PRO A 19 -2.87 15.79 -16.42
C PRO A 19 -3.03 14.60 -17.39
N PRO A 20 -3.64 14.81 -18.57
CA PRO A 20 -3.76 13.76 -19.58
C PRO A 20 -2.38 13.32 -20.09
N ALA A 21 -2.17 12.00 -20.05
CA ALA A 21 -0.93 11.27 -20.26
C ALA A 21 -0.03 11.76 -21.42
N PHE A 22 1.25 11.97 -21.13
CA PHE A 22 2.33 11.91 -22.11
C PHE A 22 3.12 10.62 -21.90
N HIS A 23 3.13 9.77 -22.95
CA HIS A 23 3.89 8.51 -23.11
C HIS A 23 4.90 8.18 -21.99
N THR A 24 4.56 7.22 -21.13
CA THR A 24 5.51 6.64 -20.17
C THR A 24 6.13 5.35 -20.72
N TYR A 25 7.45 5.22 -20.59
CA TYR A 25 8.25 4.06 -21.01
C TYR A 25 8.04 2.86 -20.07
N TYR A 26 7.58 1.74 -20.60
CA TYR A 26 7.56 0.44 -19.93
C TYR A 26 7.86 -0.66 -20.95
N GLU A 27 9.11 -1.08 -21.04
CA GLU A 27 9.43 -2.35 -21.68
C GLU A 27 9.74 -3.39 -20.60
N GLY A 28 8.83 -4.34 -20.43
CA GLY A 28 9.20 -5.70 -19.99
C GLY A 28 9.06 -6.05 -18.51
N MET A 29 8.27 -5.34 -17.70
CA MET A 29 7.99 -5.77 -16.33
C MET A 29 6.75 -6.66 -16.26
N MET A 30 6.93 -7.95 -15.93
CA MET A 30 5.78 -8.75 -15.47
C MET A 30 5.36 -8.25 -14.08
N THR A 31 4.16 -7.67 -13.99
CA THR A 31 3.49 -7.39 -12.71
C THR A 31 3.22 -8.68 -11.96
N CYS A 32 2.93 -8.61 -10.65
CA CYS A 32 2.54 -9.78 -9.84
C CYS A 32 1.29 -10.52 -10.36
N GLN A 33 0.65 -10.01 -11.43
CA GLN A 33 -0.66 -10.47 -11.93
C GLN A 33 -0.67 -10.92 -13.39
N GLY A 34 0.43 -10.80 -14.15
CA GLY A 34 0.38 -11.06 -15.59
C GLY A 34 -0.61 -10.15 -16.35
N VAL A 35 -0.97 -9.01 -15.77
CA VAL A 35 -1.80 -7.97 -16.38
C VAL A 35 -0.91 -7.12 -17.28
N PRO A 36 -1.25 -6.92 -18.57
CA PRO A 36 -0.45 -6.11 -19.49
C PRO A 36 -0.33 -4.65 -19.01
N ASP A 37 0.88 -4.08 -19.12
CA ASP A 37 1.26 -2.75 -18.62
C ASP A 37 0.30 -1.61 -19.04
N VAL A 38 -0.25 -1.69 -20.25
CA VAL A 38 -1.18 -0.70 -20.80
C VAL A 38 -2.48 -0.60 -19.98
N MET A 39 -2.94 -1.72 -19.40
CA MET A 39 -4.15 -1.74 -18.57
C MET A 39 -3.92 -1.09 -17.19
N MET A 40 -2.70 -1.13 -16.66
CA MET A 40 -2.40 -0.53 -15.35
C MET A 40 -2.47 1.00 -15.40
N LEU A 41 -1.99 1.61 -16.49
CA LEU A 41 -1.98 3.07 -16.64
C LEU A 41 -3.40 3.63 -16.68
N GLU A 42 -4.29 3.02 -17.48
CA GLU A 42 -5.70 3.43 -17.54
C GLU A 42 -6.37 3.24 -16.18
N VAL A 43 -6.13 2.11 -15.50
CA VAL A 43 -6.81 1.78 -14.25
C VAL A 43 -6.36 2.66 -13.07
N VAL A 44 -5.08 3.02 -12.97
CA VAL A 44 -4.58 3.90 -11.90
C VAL A 44 -5.01 5.35 -12.12
N GLN A 45 -5.14 5.78 -13.37
CA GLN A 45 -5.74 7.07 -13.71
C GLN A 45 -7.26 7.10 -13.49
N LEU A 46 -7.91 5.94 -13.55
CA LEU A 46 -9.31 5.78 -13.17
C LEU A 46 -9.45 5.82 -11.65
N ARG A 47 -10.57 6.40 -11.19
CA ARG A 47 -10.85 6.52 -9.74
C ARG A 47 -10.99 5.13 -9.10
N ARG A 48 -10.72 5.02 -7.80
CA ARG A 48 -11.10 3.84 -7.00
C ARG A 48 -12.57 3.50 -7.25
N GLN A 49 -12.84 2.24 -7.64
CA GLN A 49 -14.19 1.75 -7.95
C GLN A 49 -14.89 1.11 -6.74
N CYS A 50 -14.16 0.84 -5.66
CA CYS A 50 -14.67 0.22 -4.45
C CYS A 50 -14.90 1.23 -3.31
N HIS A 51 -15.89 0.97 -2.45
CA HIS A 51 -16.17 1.78 -1.27
C HIS A 51 -15.43 1.23 -0.06
N ILE A 52 -14.81 2.11 0.73
CA ILE A 52 -14.06 1.73 1.93
C ILE A 52 -14.49 2.55 3.15
N LYS A 53 -14.20 2.03 4.34
CA LYS A 53 -14.23 2.76 5.60
C LYS A 53 -12.95 2.56 6.37
N ILE A 54 -12.59 3.54 7.19
CA ILE A 54 -11.56 3.40 8.21
C ILE A 54 -12.28 3.17 9.55
N ALA A 55 -11.95 2.09 10.24
CA ALA A 55 -12.58 1.72 11.51
C ALA A 55 -11.54 1.20 12.50
N LYS A 56 -11.83 1.31 13.80
CA LYS A 56 -10.99 0.72 14.84
C LYS A 56 -11.07 -0.82 14.80
N THR A 57 -9.90 -1.44 14.82
CA THR A 57 -9.70 -2.88 15.05
C THR A 57 -9.51 -3.14 16.54
N CYS A 58 -9.64 -4.40 16.96
CA CYS A 58 -9.43 -4.78 18.37
C CYS A 58 -7.99 -4.55 18.84
N ASN A 59 -6.99 -4.94 18.02
CA ASN A 59 -5.59 -5.06 18.46
C ASN A 59 -4.57 -4.27 17.61
N LYS A 60 -4.96 -3.76 16.44
CA LYS A 60 -4.05 -3.14 15.45
C LYS A 60 -4.21 -1.63 15.33
N GLY A 61 -5.07 -1.02 16.15
CA GLY A 61 -5.43 0.39 16.00
C GLY A 61 -6.48 0.57 14.91
N TRP A 62 -6.26 1.47 13.96
CA TRP A 62 -7.18 1.69 12.85
C TRP A 62 -6.93 0.70 11.71
N GLY A 63 -7.95 0.40 10.91
CA GLY A 63 -7.85 -0.47 9.74
C GLY A 63 -8.76 0.03 8.62
N VAL A 64 -8.49 -0.41 7.40
CA VAL A 64 -9.30 -0.10 6.21
C VAL A 64 -10.16 -1.31 5.87
N PHE A 65 -11.44 -1.11 5.61
CA PHE A 65 -12.39 -2.18 5.34
C PHE A 65 -13.22 -1.87 4.10
N LEU A 66 -13.54 -2.91 3.33
CA LEU A 66 -14.50 -2.79 2.23
C LEU A 66 -15.92 -2.58 2.77
N THR A 67 -16.71 -1.69 2.15
CA THR A 67 -18.08 -1.37 2.59
C THR A 67 -19.16 -1.51 1.53
N GLY A 68 -18.79 -1.83 0.28
CA GLY A 68 -19.76 -2.13 -0.78
C GLY A 68 -20.53 -3.43 -0.52
N SER A 69 -21.59 -3.64 -1.29
CA SER A 69 -22.36 -4.90 -1.28
C SER A 69 -21.76 -6.00 -2.15
N GLU A 70 -20.81 -5.65 -3.01
CA GLU A 70 -20.22 -6.54 -4.00
C GLU A 70 -18.79 -6.94 -3.61
N THR A 71 -18.42 -8.17 -3.95
CA THR A 71 -17.05 -8.66 -3.86
C THR A 71 -16.18 -7.89 -4.85
N VAL A 72 -15.02 -7.42 -4.39
CA VAL A 72 -14.00 -6.82 -5.24
C VAL A 72 -13.16 -7.94 -5.84
N ALA A 73 -13.13 -8.05 -7.17
CA ALA A 73 -12.36 -9.08 -7.85
C ALA A 73 -10.84 -8.85 -7.72
N ARG A 74 -10.06 -9.92 -7.74
CA ARG A 74 -8.60 -9.86 -7.84
C ARG A 74 -8.17 -8.97 -9.01
N GLY A 75 -7.15 -8.16 -8.79
CA GLY A 75 -6.59 -7.21 -9.76
C GLY A 75 -7.33 -5.87 -9.81
N THR A 76 -8.39 -5.71 -9.03
CA THR A 76 -9.06 -4.41 -8.91
C THR A 76 -8.15 -3.40 -8.23
N PHE A 77 -8.04 -2.20 -8.80
CA PHE A 77 -7.34 -1.09 -8.19
C PHE A 77 -8.07 -0.56 -6.95
N ILE A 78 -7.34 -0.48 -5.86
CA ILE A 78 -7.82 -0.03 -4.55
C ILE A 78 -7.45 1.43 -4.33
N GLY A 79 -6.31 1.90 -4.80
CA GLY A 79 -5.88 3.29 -4.65
C GLY A 79 -4.37 3.44 -4.60
N LEU A 80 -3.89 4.65 -4.36
CA LEU A 80 -2.46 4.91 -4.18
C LEU A 80 -2.09 4.91 -2.69
N TYR A 81 -0.86 4.53 -2.37
CA TYR A 81 -0.23 4.96 -1.12
C TYR A 81 0.34 6.36 -1.33
N ALA A 82 -0.38 7.37 -0.86
CA ALA A 82 0.00 8.77 -1.08
C ALA A 82 0.77 9.32 0.12
N GLY A 83 1.78 10.14 -0.16
CA GLY A 83 2.42 10.99 0.82
C GLY A 83 3.59 11.80 0.27
N GLN A 84 4.45 12.31 1.15
CA GLN A 84 5.59 13.11 0.74
C GLN A 84 6.77 12.22 0.35
N TYR A 85 7.32 12.38 -0.85
CA TYR A 85 8.61 11.78 -1.18
C TYR A 85 9.73 12.43 -0.36
N ILE A 86 10.45 11.62 0.40
CA ILE A 86 11.64 12.02 1.16
C ILE A 86 12.81 11.11 0.80
N MET A 87 14.04 11.59 1.00
CA MET A 87 15.21 10.73 0.80
C MET A 87 15.23 9.64 1.87
N LYS A 88 15.72 8.44 1.52
CA LYS A 88 15.77 7.29 2.43
C LYS A 88 16.51 7.62 3.72
N GLU A 89 17.61 8.36 3.63
CA GLU A 89 18.39 8.81 4.79
C GLU A 89 17.57 9.72 5.72
N GLU A 90 16.82 10.67 5.16
CA GLU A 90 15.92 11.55 5.91
C GLU A 90 14.82 10.74 6.62
N GLY A 91 14.23 9.77 5.93
CA GLY A 91 13.20 8.89 6.49
C GLY A 91 13.70 8.07 7.67
N ILE A 92 14.90 7.48 7.58
CA ILE A 92 15.52 6.73 8.68
C ILE A 92 15.74 7.64 9.90
N HIS A 93 16.22 8.87 9.69
CA HIS A 93 16.38 9.84 10.78
C HIS A 93 15.04 10.26 11.40
N HIS A 94 14.00 10.45 10.59
CA HIS A 94 12.65 10.76 11.06
C HIS A 94 12.05 9.60 11.86
N MET A 95 12.18 8.36 11.37
CA MET A 95 11.74 7.15 12.09
C MET A 95 12.44 7.03 13.45
N ALA A 96 13.77 7.18 13.49
CA ALA A 96 14.55 7.06 14.72
C ALA A 96 14.21 8.13 15.76
N SER A 97 13.81 9.33 15.33
CA SER A 97 13.50 10.45 16.22
C SER A 97 12.04 10.49 16.69
N THR A 98 11.10 10.03 15.87
CA THR A 98 9.65 10.14 16.14
C THR A 98 8.97 8.81 16.44
N GLY A 99 9.60 7.69 16.05
CA GLY A 99 8.95 6.38 16.05
C GLY A 99 7.86 6.24 14.97
N SER A 100 7.85 7.12 13.96
CA SER A 100 6.86 7.08 12.88
C SER A 100 6.89 5.75 12.14
N SER A 101 5.72 5.15 11.95
CA SER A 101 5.54 3.87 11.27
C SER A 101 4.85 3.98 9.91
N TYR A 102 4.71 5.21 9.38
CA TYR A 102 4.00 5.49 8.12
C TYR A 102 4.96 5.78 6.95
N LEU A 103 6.16 5.20 7.02
CA LEU A 103 7.16 5.27 5.96
C LEU A 103 7.01 4.06 5.05
N PHE A 104 6.96 4.31 3.75
CA PHE A 104 6.93 3.28 2.72
C PHE A 104 8.25 3.31 1.93
N ASP A 105 9.02 2.23 2.01
CA ASP A 105 10.26 2.08 1.26
C ASP A 105 9.98 1.84 -0.23
N LEU A 106 10.66 2.59 -1.12
CA LEU A 106 10.58 2.37 -2.56
C LEU A 106 11.70 1.41 -3.01
N ASP A 107 11.66 0.19 -2.50
CA ASP A 107 12.65 -0.87 -2.71
C ASP A 107 12.27 -1.88 -3.80
N PHE A 108 11.44 -1.45 -4.75
CA PHE A 108 11.08 -2.23 -5.93
C PHE A 108 12.33 -2.75 -6.65
N TYR A 109 12.24 -3.94 -7.26
CA TYR A 109 13.41 -4.65 -7.79
C TYR A 109 14.26 -3.83 -8.78
N HIS A 110 13.64 -2.97 -9.59
CA HIS A 110 14.34 -2.09 -10.54
C HIS A 110 14.92 -0.82 -9.93
N LEU A 111 14.64 -0.55 -8.66
CA LEU A 111 15.15 0.60 -7.94
C LEU A 111 16.30 0.27 -6.99
N GLN A 112 16.70 -1.00 -6.86
CA GLN A 112 17.73 -1.43 -5.90
C GLN A 112 19.08 -0.71 -6.08
N ASP A 113 19.43 -0.34 -7.31
CA ASP A 113 20.69 0.34 -7.64
C ASP A 113 20.51 1.85 -7.89
N VAL A 114 19.33 2.41 -7.61
CA VAL A 114 19.04 3.82 -7.87
C VAL A 114 19.49 4.70 -6.70
N ASN A 115 20.29 5.73 -7.01
CA ASN A 115 20.76 6.73 -6.05
C ASN A 115 20.54 8.15 -6.61
N PRO A 116 19.89 9.07 -5.87
CA PRO A 116 19.32 8.90 -4.53
C PRO A 116 18.14 7.93 -4.49
N SER A 117 18.02 7.22 -3.37
CA SER A 117 16.85 6.38 -3.07
C SER A 117 15.84 7.17 -2.24
N TYR A 118 14.55 6.86 -2.43
CA TYR A 118 13.44 7.59 -1.83
C TYR A 118 12.52 6.67 -1.01
N MET A 119 11.74 7.30 -0.14
CA MET A 119 10.61 6.72 0.61
C MET A 119 9.40 7.64 0.45
N ILE A 120 8.20 7.12 0.75
CA ILE A 120 6.99 7.94 0.91
C ILE A 120 6.65 8.05 2.40
N ASP A 121 6.60 9.28 2.92
CA ASP A 121 6.13 9.59 4.27
C ASP A 121 4.64 9.94 4.25
N GLY A 122 3.82 9.01 4.74
CA GLY A 122 2.37 9.16 4.90
C GLY A 122 1.94 9.77 6.24
N GLU A 123 2.85 10.17 7.13
CA GLU A 123 2.50 10.76 8.43
C GLU A 123 2.06 12.22 8.30
N ARG A 124 2.84 13.04 7.58
CA ARG A 124 2.58 14.48 7.45
C ARG A 124 1.50 14.79 6.42
N MET A 125 1.53 14.08 5.31
CA MET A 125 0.58 14.18 4.22
C MET A 125 0.31 12.75 3.76
N GLY A 126 -0.89 12.22 3.97
CA GLY A 126 -1.20 10.85 3.57
C GLY A 126 -2.69 10.65 3.34
N ASN A 127 -3.04 9.57 2.65
CA ASN A 127 -4.42 9.21 2.39
C ASN A 127 -4.86 7.99 3.23
N PHE A 128 -5.97 7.34 2.85
CA PHE A 128 -6.50 6.19 3.59
C PHE A 128 -5.51 5.02 3.71
N ALA A 129 -4.59 4.86 2.76
CA ALA A 129 -3.69 3.72 2.68
C ALA A 129 -2.73 3.63 3.88
N ARG A 130 -2.42 4.75 4.54
CA ARG A 130 -1.63 4.78 5.78
C ARG A 130 -2.26 3.97 6.93
N TYR A 131 -3.56 3.68 6.86
CA TYR A 131 -4.29 2.88 7.84
C TYR A 131 -4.45 1.41 7.44
N MET A 132 -3.92 0.98 6.29
CA MET A 132 -3.93 -0.43 5.91
C MET A 132 -2.96 -1.20 6.80
N ASN A 133 -3.48 -2.21 7.50
CA ASN A 133 -2.67 -3.00 8.41
C ASN A 133 -1.87 -4.08 7.68
N HIS A 134 -0.84 -4.57 8.38
CA HIS A 134 -0.11 -5.75 7.96
C HIS A 134 -0.96 -7.03 8.03
N SER A 135 -0.79 -7.90 7.04
CA SER A 135 -1.11 -9.32 7.11
C SER A 135 0.00 -10.16 6.48
N CYS A 136 0.34 -11.31 7.08
CA CYS A 136 1.30 -12.25 6.49
C CYS A 136 0.71 -12.97 5.26
N GLU A 137 -0.62 -13.07 5.19
CA GLU A 137 -1.37 -13.49 4.01
C GLU A 137 -2.25 -12.29 3.60
N ALA A 138 -1.62 -11.31 2.96
CA ALA A 138 -2.24 -10.05 2.57
C ALA A 138 -3.13 -10.21 1.34
N ASN A 139 -4.31 -9.59 1.40
CA ASN A 139 -5.28 -9.59 0.30
C ASN A 139 -5.11 -8.43 -0.67
N CYS A 140 -4.17 -7.50 -0.41
CA CYS A 140 -3.74 -6.48 -1.34
C CYS A 140 -2.23 -6.58 -1.61
N CYS A 141 -1.82 -6.14 -2.80
CA CYS A 141 -0.43 -6.00 -3.21
C CYS A 141 -0.14 -4.57 -3.68
N VAL A 142 1.14 -4.25 -3.84
CA VAL A 142 1.64 -2.96 -4.30
C VAL A 142 2.41 -3.12 -5.60
N GLU A 143 2.29 -2.15 -6.48
CA GLU A 143 3.03 -2.07 -7.73
C GLU A 143 3.55 -0.65 -7.96
N ALA A 144 4.73 -0.55 -8.58
CA ALA A 144 5.29 0.73 -9.00
C ALA A 144 4.58 1.21 -10.27
N CYS A 145 4.05 2.44 -10.24
CA CYS A 145 3.41 3.08 -11.38
C CYS A 145 4.03 4.45 -11.64
N TYR A 146 4.12 4.84 -12.91
CA TYR A 146 4.73 6.07 -13.39
C TYR A 146 3.71 6.72 -14.32
N ILE A 147 3.15 7.83 -13.85
CA ILE A 147 2.21 8.64 -14.61
C ILE A 147 2.82 10.02 -14.69
N ASP A 148 3.20 10.45 -15.90
CA ASP A 148 3.82 11.75 -16.17
C ASP A 148 5.03 12.07 -15.25
N GLU A 149 5.73 11.04 -14.77
CA GLU A 149 6.87 11.16 -13.87
C GLU A 149 8.17 10.90 -14.63
N GLY A 150 9.02 11.93 -14.73
CA GLY A 150 10.32 11.84 -15.39
C GLY A 150 11.42 11.25 -14.50
N ASN A 151 11.20 11.24 -13.19
CA ASN A 151 12.13 10.66 -12.22
C ASN A 151 11.74 9.22 -11.88
N LEU A 152 12.42 8.26 -12.51
CA LEU A 152 12.20 6.83 -12.27
C LEU A 152 12.44 6.40 -10.82
N ALA A 153 13.14 7.20 -10.01
CA ALA A 153 13.33 6.94 -8.58
C ALA A 153 12.09 7.24 -7.72
N LYS A 154 11.03 7.82 -8.30
CA LYS A 154 9.82 8.27 -7.59
C LYS A 154 8.53 7.68 -8.19
N PRO A 155 8.39 6.34 -8.28
CA PRO A 155 7.12 5.76 -8.71
C PRO A 155 6.00 6.10 -7.72
N LEU A 156 4.79 6.28 -8.25
CA LEU A 156 3.58 6.10 -7.49
C LEU A 156 3.50 4.66 -6.98
N VAL A 157 3.01 4.48 -5.75
CA VAL A 157 2.76 3.16 -5.17
C VAL A 157 1.27 2.86 -5.34
N ALA A 158 0.94 2.04 -6.34
CA ALA A 158 -0.43 1.65 -6.64
C ALA A 158 -0.79 0.35 -5.90
N ILE A 159 -1.98 0.31 -5.30
CA ILE A 159 -2.46 -0.80 -4.49
C ILE A 159 -3.57 -1.53 -5.25
N PHE A 160 -3.45 -2.85 -5.35
CA PHE A 160 -4.41 -3.71 -6.04
C PHE A 160 -4.87 -4.85 -5.15
N ALA A 161 -6.08 -5.35 -5.41
CA ALA A 161 -6.56 -6.59 -4.81
C ALA A 161 -5.70 -7.77 -5.32
N ASN A 162 -5.16 -8.57 -4.40
CA ASN A 162 -4.35 -9.76 -4.68
C ASN A 162 -5.19 -11.05 -4.70
N GLU A 163 -6.42 -10.97 -4.20
CA GLU A 163 -7.44 -12.01 -4.25
C GLU A 163 -8.83 -11.37 -4.39
N ASP A 164 -9.87 -12.19 -4.49
CA ASP A 164 -11.24 -11.68 -4.39
C ASP A 164 -11.54 -11.30 -2.94
N ILE A 165 -12.03 -10.09 -2.70
CA ILE A 165 -12.23 -9.52 -1.36
C ILE A 165 -13.71 -9.28 -1.11
N ASN A 166 -14.26 -9.90 -0.07
CA ASN A 166 -15.68 -9.79 0.24
C ASN A 166 -16.03 -8.51 1.02
N PRO A 167 -17.30 -8.06 0.97
CA PRO A 167 -17.81 -6.99 1.82
C PRO A 167 -17.42 -7.16 3.30
N ASN A 168 -17.00 -6.05 3.93
CA ASN A 168 -16.54 -5.97 5.32
C ASN A 168 -15.21 -6.65 5.65
N GLU A 169 -14.52 -7.24 4.68
CA GLU A 169 -13.15 -7.69 4.90
C GLU A 169 -12.19 -6.50 5.07
N GLU A 170 -11.17 -6.70 5.89
CA GLU A 170 -10.10 -5.74 6.09
C GLU A 170 -9.14 -5.80 4.90
N LEU A 171 -8.81 -4.64 4.33
CA LEU A 171 -7.80 -4.50 3.29
C LEU A 171 -6.42 -4.43 3.95
N THR A 172 -5.53 -5.34 3.58
CA THR A 172 -4.24 -5.54 4.25
C THR A 172 -3.09 -5.62 3.26
N LEU A 173 -1.91 -5.18 3.68
CA LEU A 173 -0.65 -5.24 2.92
C LEU A 173 0.37 -6.15 3.60
N SER A 174 1.31 -6.69 2.84
CA SER A 174 2.51 -7.29 3.43
C SER A 174 3.56 -6.20 3.63
N TYR A 175 4.00 -5.97 4.87
CA TYR A 175 5.05 -5.00 5.17
C TYR A 175 6.45 -5.55 4.82
N PHE A 176 6.51 -6.80 4.34
CA PHE A 176 7.72 -7.47 3.87
C PHE A 176 7.81 -7.53 2.34
N GLY A 177 7.01 -6.73 1.61
CA GLY A 177 7.01 -6.76 0.15
C GLY A 177 6.59 -8.12 -0.46
N GLY A 178 5.83 -8.92 0.29
CA GLY A 178 5.36 -10.24 -0.15
C GLY A 178 6.33 -11.40 0.13
N ILE A 179 7.56 -11.14 0.59
CA ILE A 179 8.53 -12.17 0.96
C ILE A 179 8.55 -12.31 2.48
N LEU A 180 7.91 -13.34 3.02
CA LEU A 180 7.88 -13.56 4.45
C LEU A 180 9.26 -13.96 5.00
N PRO A 181 9.71 -13.38 6.12
CA PRO A 181 10.92 -13.83 6.79
C PRO A 181 10.74 -15.25 7.35
N SER A 182 11.85 -15.97 7.53
CA SER A 182 11.85 -17.28 8.17
C SER A 182 11.35 -17.19 9.61
N ALA A 183 10.50 -18.12 10.05
CA ALA A 183 9.95 -18.16 11.40
C ALA A 183 11.02 -18.18 12.53
N ASN A 184 12.29 -18.47 12.20
CA ASN A 184 13.42 -18.52 13.13
C ASN A 184 14.25 -17.23 13.19
N SER A 185 13.87 -16.15 12.48
CA SER A 185 14.57 -14.86 12.61
C SER A 185 14.38 -14.31 14.03
N PRO A 186 15.44 -13.82 14.70
CA PRO A 186 15.34 -13.26 16.03
C PRO A 186 14.36 -12.10 16.01
N SER A 187 13.22 -12.28 16.67
CA SER A 187 12.08 -11.40 16.56
C SER A 187 12.05 -10.38 17.69
N THR A 188 12.72 -9.25 17.47
CA THR A 188 12.63 -8.08 18.34
C THR A 188 11.74 -7.03 17.68
N GLY A 189 10.45 -7.01 17.99
CA GLY A 189 9.55 -6.05 17.33
C GLY A 189 8.11 -6.06 17.80
N VAL A 190 7.25 -5.37 17.04
CA VAL A 190 5.80 -5.33 17.26
C VAL A 190 5.19 -6.67 16.86
N ARG A 191 4.42 -7.29 17.76
CA ARG A 191 3.74 -8.57 17.51
C ARG A 191 2.74 -8.44 16.37
N CYS A 192 2.73 -9.45 15.48
CA CYS A 192 1.77 -9.55 14.40
C CYS A 192 0.43 -10.10 14.90
N GLU A 193 -0.62 -9.32 14.66
CA GLU A 193 -1.99 -9.63 15.07
C GLU A 193 -2.88 -9.97 13.87
N CYS A 194 -2.30 -10.44 12.75
CA CYS A 194 -3.06 -10.75 11.51
C CYS A 194 -3.92 -12.02 11.60
N LYS A 195 -3.63 -12.91 12.55
CA LYS A 195 -4.33 -14.18 12.82
C LYS A 195 -4.36 -15.19 11.66
N LYS A 196 -3.51 -15.00 10.65
CA LYS A 196 -3.38 -15.90 9.52
C LYS A 196 -2.56 -17.16 9.88
N PRO A 197 -2.89 -18.35 9.34
CA PRO A 197 -2.17 -19.59 9.63
C PRO A 197 -0.66 -19.54 9.39
N LEU A 198 -0.22 -18.82 8.35
CA LEU A 198 1.20 -18.67 7.99
C LEU A 198 1.86 -17.44 8.64
N CYS A 199 1.33 -16.96 9.76
CA CYS A 199 1.85 -15.78 10.45
C CYS A 199 3.28 -15.99 10.97
N VAL A 200 4.18 -15.05 10.65
CA VAL A 200 5.59 -15.05 11.12
C VAL A 200 5.76 -14.44 12.53
N GLY A 201 4.67 -13.99 13.15
CA GLY A 201 4.62 -13.58 14.56
C GLY A 201 4.95 -12.11 14.83
N TYR A 202 5.64 -11.41 13.93
CA TYR A 202 6.08 -10.01 14.11
C TYR A 202 5.97 -9.23 12.79
N ILE A 203 5.82 -7.90 12.85
CA ILE A 203 5.60 -7.05 11.66
C ILE A 203 6.82 -6.22 11.24
N PHE A 204 7.87 -6.24 12.05
CA PHE A 204 9.18 -5.65 11.77
C PHE A 204 10.26 -6.64 12.22
N PRO A 205 11.37 -6.78 11.47
CA PRO A 205 12.56 -7.52 11.94
C PRO A 205 13.23 -6.83 13.13
#